data_AF-A0A6B3HXK0-F1
#
_entry.id   AF-A0A6B3HXK0-F1
#
_cell.length_a   1.000
_cell.length_b   1.000
_cell.length_c   1.000
_cell.angle_alpha   90.00
_cell.angle_beta   90.00
_cell.angle_gamma   90.00
#
_symmetry.space_group_name_H-M   'P 1'
#
loop_
_entity.id
_entity.type
_entity.pdbx_description
1 polymer ?
#
loop_
_entity_poly.entity_id
_entity_poly.type
_entity_poly.pdbx_seq_one_letter_code
_entity_poly.pdbx_strand_id
1 'polypeptide(L)' 'VQLFRAKTVDVSPEAVTIEATGGADKLEAMLKMLEQYGIKELVQSGTIAIGRGARSITDRSLRALDRSA' A
#
# COMPACT_ATOMS: atom_id res chain seq x y z
N VAL A 1 4.67 -4.56 -15.35
CA VAL A 1 4.48 -4.11 -13.95
C VAL A 1 5.59 -3.21 -13.40
N GLN A 2 6.82 -3.27 -13.94
CA GLN A 2 7.97 -2.49 -13.46
C GLN A 2 7.76 -0.96 -13.46
N LEU A 3 6.95 -0.43 -14.38
CA LEU A 3 6.58 1.01 -14.42
C LEU A 3 5.99 1.49 -13.09
N PHE A 4 5.22 0.64 -12.41
CA PHE A 4 4.61 0.94 -11.12
C PHE A 4 5.52 0.59 -9.93
N ARG A 5 6.78 0.21 -10.17
CA ARG A 5 7.68 -0.34 -9.13
C ARG A 5 7.03 -1.49 -8.34
N ALA A 6 6.16 -2.24 -9.01
CA ALA A 6 5.55 -3.44 -8.47
C ALA A 6 6.49 -4.63 -8.69
N LYS A 7 6.33 -5.67 -7.86
CA LYS A 7 7.17 -6.87 -7.89
C LYS A 7 6.32 -8.07 -8.26
N THR A 8 6.82 -8.88 -9.19
CA THR A 8 6.27 -10.22 -9.42
C THR A 8 6.73 -11.13 -8.30
N VAL A 9 5.78 -11.71 -7.57
CA VAL A 9 6.07 -12.56 -6.39
C VAL A 9 5.88 -14.04 -6.68
N ASP A 10 5.09 -14.38 -7.68
CA ASP A 10 4.88 -15.75 -8.14
C ASP A 10 4.53 -15.78 -9.64
N VAL A 11 4.86 -16.90 -10.29
CA VAL A 11 4.61 -17.15 -11.71
C VAL A 11 4.21 -18.59 -11.89
N SER A 12 3.07 -18.80 -12.54
CA SER A 12 2.61 -20.11 -13.00
C SER A 12 2.31 -20.03 -14.52
N PRO A 13 2.11 -21.17 -15.20
CA PRO A 13 1.73 -21.16 -16.62
C PRO A 13 0.44 -20.40 -16.92
N GLU A 14 -0.48 -20.29 -15.95
CA GLU A 14 -1.81 -19.73 -16.15
C GLU A 14 -2.03 -18.35 -15.52
N ALA A 15 -1.10 -17.89 -14.66
CA ALA A 15 -1.25 -16.65 -13.91
C ALA A 15 0.08 -16.12 -13.38
N VAL A 16 0.12 -14.80 -13.13
CA VAL A 16 1.24 -14.11 -12.50
C VAL A 16 0.71 -13.36 -11.28
N THR A 17 1.35 -13.52 -10.14
CA THR A 17 1.00 -12.79 -8.90
C THR A 17 1.94 -11.61 -8.72
N ILE A 18 1.35 -10.44 -8.45
CA ILE A 18 2.08 -9.16 -8.38
C ILE A 18 1.75 -8.50 -7.04
N GLU A 19 2.77 -8.08 -6.30
CA GLU A 19 2.60 -7.18 -5.15
C GLU A 19 2.94 -5.73 -5.59
N ALA A 20 2.17 -4.77 -5.09
CA ALA A 20 2.44 -3.35 -5.29
C ALA A 20 2.10 -2.55 -4.03
N THR A 21 2.91 -1.53 -3.78
CA THR A 21 2.66 -0.53 -2.73
C THR A 21 2.69 0.87 -3.34
N GLY A 22 1.78 1.73 -2.91
CA GLY A 22 1.65 3.07 -3.45
C GLY A 22 0.46 3.83 -2.90
N GLY A 23 0.34 5.09 -3.31
CA GLY A 23 -0.90 5.87 -3.15
C GLY A 23 -2.05 5.25 -3.95
N ALA A 24 -3.28 5.60 -3.56
CA ALA A 24 -4.49 5.08 -4.19
C ALA A 24 -4.55 5.38 -5.70
N ASP A 25 -4.13 6.57 -6.10
CA ASP A 25 -4.01 7.01 -7.50
C ASP A 25 -3.11 6.10 -8.33
N LYS A 26 -1.93 5.76 -7.80
CA LYS A 26 -0.97 4.87 -8.45
C LYS A 26 -1.53 3.45 -8.58
N LEU A 27 -2.14 2.93 -7.51
CA LEU A 27 -2.69 1.57 -7.51
C LEU A 27 -3.89 1.45 -8.45
N GLU A 28 -4.78 2.43 -8.48
CA GLU A 28 -5.94 2.46 -9.38
C GLU A 28 -5.49 2.52 -10.86
N ALA A 29 -4.49 3.34 -11.18
CA ALA A 29 -3.91 3.38 -12.52
C ALA A 29 -3.28 2.04 -12.91
N MET A 30 -2.64 1.33 -11.97
CA MET A 30 -2.10 0.00 -12.23
C MET A 30 -3.22 -1.01 -12.55
N LEU A 31 -4.30 -1.00 -11.76
CA LEU A 31 -5.45 -1.90 -11.96
C LEU A 31 -6.10 -1.66 -13.32
N LYS A 32 -6.35 -0.40 -13.70
CA LYS A 32 -6.90 -0.05 -15.04
C LYS A 32 -6.04 -0.59 -16.18
N MET A 33 -4.71 -0.50 -16.07
CA MET A 33 -3.82 -1.05 -17.10
C MET A 33 -3.83 -2.58 -17.14
N LEU A 34 -4.09 -3.24 -16.01
CA LEU A 34 -4.14 -4.69 -15.88
C LEU A 34 -5.51 -5.29 -16.24
N GLU A 35 -6.59 -4.50 -16.31
CA GLU A 35 -7.93 -4.96 -16.67
C GLU A 35 -7.95 -5.78 -17.96
N GLN A 36 -7.19 -5.37 -18.98
CA GLN A 36 -7.12 -6.07 -20.28
C GLN A 36 -6.63 -7.51 -20.20
N TYR A 37 -5.88 -7.87 -19.16
CA TYR A 37 -5.34 -9.22 -18.96
C TYR A 37 -6.26 -10.10 -18.10
N GLY A 38 -7.28 -9.52 -17.48
CA GLY A 38 -8.15 -10.20 -16.52
C GLY A 38 -7.50 -10.34 -15.15
N ILE A 39 -8.13 -9.78 -14.12
CA ILE A 39 -7.72 -9.95 -12.73
C ILE A 39 -8.49 -11.13 -12.15
N LYS A 40 -7.80 -12.25 -11.92
CA LYS A 40 -8.42 -13.45 -11.33
C LYS A 40 -8.82 -13.22 -9.87
N GLU A 41 -7.94 -12.58 -9.09
CA GLU A 41 -8.14 -12.32 -7.66
C GLU A 41 -7.47 -10.98 -7.28
N LEU A 42 -8.04 -10.28 -6.30
CA LEU A 42 -7.51 -9.03 -5.77
C LEU A 42 -7.60 -9.02 -4.24
N VAL A 43 -6.46 -8.82 -3.58
CA VAL A 43 -6.37 -8.58 -2.14
C VAL A 43 -5.70 -7.24 -1.92
N GLN A 44 -6.35 -6.36 -1.19
CA GLN A 44 -5.87 -5.00 -0.95
C GLN A 44 -6.12 -4.59 0.50
N SER A 45 -5.11 -4.01 1.15
CA SER A 45 -5.30 -3.33 2.42
C SER A 45 -5.98 -1.97 2.22
N GLY A 46 -6.66 -1.47 3.25
CA GLY A 46 -7.00 -0.04 3.31
C GLY A 46 -5.76 0.85 3.39
N THR A 47 -5.98 2.15 3.60
CA THR A 47 -4.91 3.11 3.85
C THR A 47 -4.18 2.77 5.15
N ILE A 48 -2.90 2.46 5.05
CA ILE A 48 -2.00 2.28 6.18
C ILE A 48 -1.03 3.46 6.19
N ALA A 49 -0.93 4.14 7.33
CA ALA A 49 -0.09 5.32 7.48
C ALA A 49 0.67 5.30 8.81
N ILE A 50 1.88 5.85 8.77
CA ILE A 50 2.69 6.13 9.96
C ILE A 50 3.19 7.57 9.89
N GLY A 51 3.28 8.23 11.05
CA GLY A 51 3.90 9.55 11.14
C GLY A 51 5.33 9.50 10.64
N ARG A 52 5.74 10.50 9.85
CA ARG A 52 7.12 10.63 9.39
C ARG A 52 7.97 11.40 10.41
N GLY A 53 9.27 11.09 10.43
CA GLY A 53 10.24 11.73 11.32
C GLY A 53 10.31 11.06 12.69
N ALA A 54 10.98 11.71 13.64
CA ALA A 54 11.27 11.12 14.95
C ALA A 54 10.07 11.00 15.90
N ARG A 55 8.90 11.53 15.51
CA ARG A 55 7.72 11.56 16.39
C ARG A 55 6.93 10.28 16.29
N SER A 56 6.75 9.62 17.44
CA SER A 56 5.87 8.46 17.55
C SER A 56 4.39 8.87 17.47
N ILE A 57 3.54 7.94 17.05
CA ILE A 57 2.07 8.07 17.20
C ILE A 57 1.69 8.34 18.67
N THR A 58 2.44 7.76 19.61
CA THR A 58 2.21 7.89 21.05
C THR A 58 2.71 9.21 21.65
N ASP A 59 3.53 10.01 20.95
CA ASP A 59 4.06 11.26 21.50
C ASP A 59 2.96 12.29 21.77
N ARG A 60 1.87 12.26 21.00
CA ARG A 60 0.76 13.22 21.16
C ARG A 60 -0.05 12.96 22.42
N SER A 61 -0.23 11.69 22.80
CA SER A 61 -0.95 11.33 24.02
C SER A 61 -0.14 11.67 25.28
N LEU A 62 1.18 11.47 25.27
CA LEU A 62 2.04 11.81 26.41
C LEU A 62 2.02 13.33 26.70
N ARG A 63 2.12 14.18 25.67
CA ARG A 63 2.05 15.64 25.84
C ARG A 63 0.70 16.19 26.28
N ALA A 64 -0.37 15.40 26.16
CA ALA A 64 -1.68 15.80 26.68
C ALA A 64 -1.73 15.62 28.20
N LEU A 65 -1.07 14.56 28.71
CA LEU A 65 -0.99 14.28 30.15
C LEU A 65 -0.12 15.30 30.87
N ASP A 66 1.00 15.72 30.27
CA ASP A 66 1.91 16.72 30.85
C ASP A 66 1.28 18.12 31.02
N ARG A 67 0.20 18.43 30.30
CA ARG A 67 -0.50 19.73 30.39
C ARG A 67 -1.63 19.75 31.43
N SER A 68 -1.95 18.61 32.00
CA SER A 68 -2.99 18.42 33.01
C SER A 68 -2.44 18.19 34.43
N ALA A 69 -1.12 18.24 34.60
CA ALA A 69 -0.41 18.22 35.88
C ALA A 69 0.20 19.59 36.17
#